data_AF-A0A661QEX5-F1
#
_entry.id   AF-A0A661QEX5-F1
#
_cell.length_a   1.000
_cell.length_b   1.000
_cell.length_c   1.000
_cell.angle_alpha   90.00
_cell.angle_beta   90.00
_cell.angle_gamma   90.00
#
_symmetry.space_group_name_H-M   'P 1'
#
loop_
_entity.id
_entity.type
_entity.pdbx_description
1 polymer ?
#
loop_
_entity_poly.entity_id
_entity_poly.type
_entity_poly.pdbx_seq_one_letter_code
_entity_poly.pdbx_strand_id
1 'polypeptide(L)'
;MKTLEIHGSTGVSNILVGEDLQNLKKYIPAENVVIITDTNVRCFYERYFPPHPIITIKTGEKIKNLDTVRYIYEKLVALESDRSTFIIGIGGGIVCDITGFIASTYLRGVKFGFVSSTLLAQVD
;
A
#
# COMPACT_ATOMS: atom_id res chain seq x y z
N MET A 1 -11.33 -17.81 4.99
CA MET A 1 -11.44 -16.45 4.44
C MET A 1 -12.85 -15.91 4.66
N LYS A 2 -12.96 -14.69 5.19
CA LYS A 2 -14.21 -13.92 5.30
C LYS A 2 -14.03 -12.61 4.53
N THR A 3 -15.04 -12.20 3.77
CA THR A 3 -15.07 -10.89 3.09
C THR A 3 -16.04 -9.98 3.82
N LEU A 4 -15.62 -8.76 4.11
CA LEU A 4 -16.49 -7.70 4.62
C LEU A 4 -16.53 -6.58 3.57
N GLU A 5 -17.73 -6.11 3.24
CA GLU A 5 -17.90 -4.96 2.36
C GLU A 5 -18.12 -3.70 3.20
N ILE A 6 -17.34 -2.67 2.94
CA ILE A 6 -17.46 -1.36 3.55
C ILE A 6 -17.99 -0.40 2.49
N HIS A 7 -19.20 0.11 2.71
CA HIS A 7 -19.82 1.10 1.84
C HIS A 7 -19.40 2.50 2.30
N GLY A 8 -18.41 3.06 1.62
CA GLY A 8 -18.02 4.46 1.76
C GLY A 8 -18.94 5.38 0.97
N SER A 9 -18.80 6.69 1.18
CA SER A 9 -19.58 7.72 0.46
C SER A 9 -19.30 7.75 -1.05
N THR A 10 -18.14 7.26 -1.47
CA THR A 10 -17.67 7.32 -2.87
C THR A 10 -17.54 5.96 -3.54
N GLY A 11 -17.81 4.86 -2.82
CA GLY A 11 -17.68 3.51 -3.37
C GLY A 11 -17.64 2.43 -2.31
N VAL A 12 -17.46 1.19 -2.78
CA VAL A 12 -17.36 0.00 -1.92
C VAL A 12 -15.90 -0.42 -1.82
N SER A 13 -15.46 -0.74 -0.61
CA SER A 13 -14.15 -1.34 -0.34
C SER A 13 -14.34 -2.71 0.29
N ASN A 14 -13.51 -3.67 -0.09
CA ASN A 14 -13.57 -5.04 0.42
C ASN A 14 -12.43 -5.29 1.39
N ILE A 15 -12.75 -5.80 2.57
CA ILE A 15 -11.78 -6.28 3.56
C ILE A 15 -11.78 -7.80 3.53
N LEU A 16 -10.62 -8.38 3.22
CA LEU A 16 -10.40 -9.82 3.19
C LEU A 16 -9.70 -10.27 4.48
N VAL A 17 -10.41 -11.03 5.31
CA VAL A 17 -9.90 -11.54 6.59
C VAL A 17 -9.55 -13.03 6.45
N GLY A 18 -8.31 -13.38 6.77
CA GLY A 18 -7.79 -14.75 6.65
C GLY A 18 -7.53 -15.17 5.20
N GLU A 19 -7.08 -14.24 4.36
CA GLU A 19 -6.52 -14.49 3.04
C GLU A 19 -4.98 -14.47 3.11
N ASP A 20 -4.32 -15.18 2.20
CA ASP A 20 -2.87 -15.28 2.09
C ASP A 20 -2.31 -14.18 1.18
N LEU A 21 -1.21 -13.54 1.60
CA LEU A 21 -0.51 -12.53 0.82
C LEU A 21 -0.11 -13.02 -0.58
N GLN A 22 0.20 -14.31 -0.74
CA GLN A 22 0.54 -14.91 -2.03
C GLN A 22 -0.60 -14.81 -3.06
N ASN A 23 -1.83 -14.66 -2.58
CA ASN A 23 -3.01 -14.50 -3.42
C ASN A 23 -3.29 -13.03 -3.79
N LEU A 24 -2.48 -12.06 -3.35
CA LEU A 24 -2.70 -10.63 -3.58
C LEU A 24 -2.95 -10.29 -5.05
N LYS A 25 -2.27 -10.95 -5.98
CA LYS A 25 -2.44 -10.77 -7.44
C LYS A 25 -3.87 -11.01 -7.96
N LYS A 26 -4.74 -11.68 -7.19
CA LYS A 26 -6.15 -11.88 -7.53
C LYS A 26 -7.01 -10.61 -7.30
N TYR A 27 -6.50 -9.66 -6.51
CA TYR A 27 -7.24 -8.52 -5.99
C TYR A 27 -6.67 -7.17 -6.42
N ILE A 28 -5.54 -7.15 -7.11
CA ILE A 28 -4.89 -5.96 -7.65
C ILE A 28 -4.83 -6.04 -9.18
N PRO A 29 -4.67 -4.91 -9.90
CA PRO A 29 -4.41 -4.91 -11.33
C PRO A 29 -3.14 -5.71 -11.70
N ALA A 30 -3.10 -6.22 -12.93
CA ALA A 30 -1.93 -6.97 -13.43
C ALA A 30 -0.72 -6.06 -13.76
N GLU A 31 -0.98 -4.79 -14.07
CA GLU A 31 0.01 -3.80 -14.50
C GLU A 31 -0.21 -2.48 -13.75
N ASN A 32 0.77 -1.57 -13.83
CA ASN A 32 0.74 -0.24 -13.19
C ASN A 32 0.52 -0.30 -11.67
N VAL A 33 1.14 -1.27 -11.00
CA VAL A 33 1.11 -1.38 -9.53
C VAL A 33 2.44 -0.93 -8.94
N VAL A 34 2.40 -0.18 -7.84
CA VAL A 34 3.58 0.13 -7.03
C VAL A 34 3.34 -0.28 -5.58
N ILE A 35 4.29 -1.03 -5.01
CA ILE A 35 4.24 -1.51 -3.63
C ILE A 35 5.00 -0.53 -2.73
N ILE A 36 4.37 -0.08 -1.64
CA ILE A 36 5.02 0.66 -0.55
C ILE A 36 5.10 -0.25 0.67
N THR A 37 6.30 -0.38 1.25
CA THR A 37 6.54 -1.22 2.43
C THR A 37 7.68 -0.67 3.28
N ASP A 38 7.83 -1.16 4.51
CA ASP A 38 8.99 -0.85 5.35
C ASP A 38 10.10 -1.91 5.25
N THR A 39 11.29 -1.60 5.77
CA THR A 39 12.46 -2.48 5.76
C THR A 39 12.23 -3.83 6.43
N ASN A 40 11.44 -3.89 7.52
CA ASN A 40 11.21 -5.12 8.27
C ASN A 40 10.25 -6.02 7.51
N VAL A 41 9.11 -5.47 7.07
CA VAL A 41 8.10 -6.23 6.32
C VAL A 41 8.68 -6.75 5.01
N ARG A 42 9.46 -5.92 4.31
CA ARG A 42 10.21 -6.37 3.13
C ARG A 42 11.13 -7.55 3.44
N CYS A 43 11.97 -7.44 4.47
CA CYS A 43 12.92 -8.48 4.84
C CYS A 43 12.25 -9.86 5.06
N PHE A 44 11.08 -9.87 5.71
CA PHE A 44 10.39 -11.13 6.01
C PHE A 44 9.51 -11.64 4.87
N TYR A 45 8.82 -10.75 4.15
CA TYR A 45 7.70 -11.10 3.28
C TYR A 45 7.89 -10.80 1.79
N GLU A 46 8.99 -10.16 1.36
CA GLU A 46 9.21 -9.80 -0.06
C GLU A 46 9.08 -11.00 -1.02
N ARG A 47 9.48 -12.20 -0.57
CA ARG A 47 9.36 -13.44 -1.35
C ARG A 47 7.91 -13.78 -1.77
N TYR A 48 6.92 -13.22 -1.08
CA TYR A 48 5.49 -13.43 -1.33
C TYR A 48 4.85 -12.26 -2.06
N PHE A 49 5.59 -11.18 -2.30
CA PHE A 49 5.05 -10.02 -3.01
C PHE A 49 4.88 -10.35 -4.51
N PRO A 50 3.86 -9.79 -5.16
CA PRO A 50 3.77 -9.83 -6.61
C PRO A 50 4.94 -9.05 -7.26
N PRO A 51 5.36 -9.39 -8.49
CA PRO A 51 6.54 -8.84 -9.15
C PRO A 51 6.29 -7.41 -9.69
N HIS A 52 6.12 -6.45 -8.78
CA HIS A 52 5.92 -5.04 -9.08
C HIS A 52 7.02 -4.18 -8.45
N PRO A 53 7.26 -2.95 -8.93
CA PRO A 53 8.19 -2.02 -8.30
C PRO A 53 7.89 -1.83 -6.80
N ILE A 54 8.93 -1.91 -5.98
CA ILE A 54 8.85 -1.77 -4.51
C ILE A 54 9.57 -0.51 -4.07
N ILE A 55 8.85 0.38 -3.40
CA ILE A 55 9.40 1.54 -2.69
C ILE A 55 9.48 1.17 -1.21
N THR A 56 10.70 1.10 -0.69
CA THR A 56 10.93 0.77 0.72
C THR A 56 11.22 2.03 1.53
N ILE A 57 10.52 2.17 2.65
CA ILE A 57 10.74 3.19 3.66
C ILE A 57 11.39 2.61 4.92
N LYS A 58 11.99 3.47 5.73
CA LYS A 58 12.51 3.08 7.05
C LYS A 58 11.35 2.84 8.04
N THR A 59 11.65 2.30 9.21
CA THR A 59 10.66 2.03 10.27
C THR A 59 10.61 3.13 11.32
N GLY A 60 9.45 3.25 12.00
CA GLY A 60 9.26 4.08 13.19
C GLY A 60 8.66 5.46 12.94
N GLU A 61 7.99 6.04 13.94
CA GLU A 61 7.12 7.22 13.77
C GLU A 61 7.84 8.46 13.21
N LYS A 62 9.15 8.58 13.46
CA LYS A 62 9.96 9.70 12.95
C LYS A 62 9.92 9.82 11.43
N ILE A 63 9.60 8.75 10.70
CA ILE A 63 9.51 8.72 9.24
C ILE A 63 8.13 9.11 8.73
N LYS A 64 7.12 9.27 9.62
CA LYS A 64 5.78 9.74 9.26
C LYS A 64 5.80 11.27 9.11
N ASN A 65 6.50 11.73 8.07
CA ASN A 65 6.70 13.14 7.77
C ASN A 65 6.68 13.38 6.25
N LEU A 66 6.70 14.66 5.87
CA LEU A 66 6.62 15.05 4.46
C LEU A 66 7.91 14.77 3.67
N ASP A 67 9.05 14.56 4.32
CA ASP A 67 10.28 14.16 3.61
C ASP A 67 10.18 12.72 3.10
N THR A 68 9.58 11.81 3.89
CA THR A 68 9.28 10.45 3.42
C THR A 68 8.26 10.47 2.29
N VAL A 69 7.25 11.34 2.38
CA VAL A 69 6.26 11.52 1.31
C VAL A 69 6.94 12.00 0.03
N ARG A 70 7.78 13.03 0.14
CA ARG A 70 8.58 13.56 -0.97
C ARG A 70 9.45 12.47 -1.61
N TYR A 71 10.15 11.68 -0.80
CA TYR A 71 10.95 10.56 -1.30
C TYR A 71 10.10 9.57 -2.11
N ILE A 72 8.91 9.21 -1.64
CA ILE A 72 8.00 8.33 -2.38
C ILE A 72 7.56 8.98 -3.70
N TYR A 73 7.21 10.28 -3.70
CA TYR A 73 6.87 10.99 -4.93
C TYR A 73 8.00 11.01 -5.96
N GLU A 74 9.23 11.28 -5.52
CA GLU A 74 10.40 11.25 -6.41
C GLU A 74 10.56 9.87 -7.07
N LYS A 75 10.28 8.79 -6.33
CA LYS A 75 10.28 7.42 -6.86
C LYS A 75 9.11 7.14 -7.80
N LEU A 76 7.89 7.58 -7.48
CA LEU A 76 6.74 7.43 -8.37
C LEU A 76 6.94 8.16 -9.70
N VAL A 77 7.49 9.37 -9.67
CA VAL A 77 7.83 10.13 -10.88
C VAL A 77 8.93 9.42 -11.68
N ALA A 78 9.96 8.89 -11.03
CA ALA A 78 11.02 8.14 -11.70
C ALA A 78 10.54 6.81 -12.30
N LEU A 79 9.46 6.24 -11.76
CA LEU A 79 8.75 5.07 -12.32
C LEU A 79 7.72 5.46 -13.39
N GLU A 80 7.64 6.73 -13.76
CA GLU A 80 6.65 7.28 -14.71
C GLU A 80 5.20 6.93 -14.32
N SER A 81 4.94 6.82 -13.01
CA SER A 81 3.62 6.47 -12.48
C SER A 81 2.60 7.57 -12.81
N ASP A 82 1.49 7.18 -13.45
CA ASP A 82 0.41 8.08 -13.86
C ASP A 82 -0.87 7.88 -13.03
N ARG A 83 -1.99 8.48 -13.48
CA ARG A 83 -3.30 8.38 -12.80
C ARG A 83 -3.89 6.96 -12.77
N SER A 84 -3.42 6.06 -13.63
CA SER A 84 -3.85 4.66 -13.66
C SER A 84 -3.13 3.80 -12.62
N THR A 85 -2.05 4.32 -12.03
CA THR A 85 -1.24 3.62 -11.03
C THR A 85 -2.10 3.18 -9.84
N PHE A 86 -1.94 1.93 -9.45
CA PHE A 86 -2.51 1.37 -8.23
C PHE A 86 -1.41 1.26 -7.18
N ILE A 87 -1.59 1.93 -6.03
CA ILE A 87 -0.62 1.89 -4.94
C ILE A 87 -1.08 0.87 -3.89
N ILE A 88 -0.22 -0.09 -3.54
CA ILE A 88 -0.52 -1.05 -2.47
C ILE A 88 0.46 -0.86 -1.31
N GLY A 89 -0.08 -0.58 -0.12
CA GLY A 89 0.71 -0.52 1.12
C GLY A 89 0.76 -1.89 1.78
N ILE A 90 1.94 -2.47 1.95
CA ILE A 90 2.12 -3.74 2.67
C ILE A 90 2.95 -3.46 3.93
N GLY A 91 2.29 -3.44 5.09
CA GLY A 91 2.95 -3.19 6.36
C GLY A 91 1.99 -2.83 7.50
N GLY A 92 2.55 -2.28 8.58
CA GLY A 92 1.76 -1.82 9.74
C GLY A 92 1.15 -0.43 9.53
N GLY A 93 0.63 0.15 10.62
CA GLY A 93 -0.13 1.43 10.57
C GLY A 93 0.63 2.58 9.92
N ILE A 94 1.94 2.71 10.17
CA ILE A 94 2.78 3.75 9.55
C ILE A 94 2.80 3.60 8.02
N VAL A 95 2.93 2.38 7.50
CA VAL A 95 2.93 2.13 6.06
C VAL A 95 1.54 2.42 5.48
N CYS A 96 0.48 1.99 6.15
CA CYS A 96 -0.90 2.24 5.73
C CYS A 96 -1.22 3.75 5.66
N ASP A 97 -0.87 4.51 6.70
CA ASP A 97 -1.08 5.96 6.75
C ASP A 97 -0.35 6.69 5.62
N ILE A 98 0.94 6.39 5.45
CA ILE A 98 1.75 7.01 4.40
C ILE A 98 1.22 6.64 3.02
N THR A 99 0.87 5.37 2.81
CA THR A 99 0.30 4.88 1.55
C THR A 99 -1.03 5.59 1.24
N GLY A 100 -1.95 5.65 2.20
CA GLY A 100 -3.24 6.30 2.04
C GLY A 100 -3.10 7.80 1.75
N PHE A 101 -2.18 8.47 2.46
CA PHE A 101 -1.87 9.88 2.20
C PHE A 101 -1.33 10.07 0.77
N ILE A 102 -0.25 9.34 0.42
CA ILE A 102 0.37 9.37 -0.92
C ILE A 102 -0.67 9.13 -2.01
N ALA A 103 -1.48 8.09 -1.89
CA ALA A 103 -2.47 7.75 -2.90
C ALA A 103 -3.56 8.82 -3.03
N SER A 104 -3.93 9.47 -1.94
CA SER A 104 -4.95 10.53 -1.95
C SER A 104 -4.44 11.83 -2.57
N THR A 105 -3.13 12.11 -2.46
CA THR A 105 -2.55 13.40 -2.88
C THR A 105 -1.74 13.31 -4.17
N TYR A 106 -1.18 12.15 -4.53
CA TYR A 106 -0.45 11.96 -5.79
C TYR A 106 -1.39 12.15 -6.97
N LEU A 107 -1.05 13.07 -7.88
CA LEU A 107 -1.89 13.45 -9.02
C LEU A 107 -3.34 13.80 -8.64
N ARG A 108 -3.60 14.27 -7.41
CA ARG A 108 -4.95 14.54 -6.85
C ARG A 108 -5.82 13.28 -6.66
N GLY A 109 -5.20 12.12 -6.46
CA GLY A 109 -5.89 10.87 -6.17
C GLY A 109 -5.59 9.78 -7.19
N VAL A 110 -5.17 8.62 -6.69
CA VAL A 110 -5.04 7.36 -7.42
C VAL A 110 -5.65 6.21 -6.62
N LYS A 111 -5.89 5.06 -7.25
CA LYS A 111 -6.46 3.89 -6.57
C LYS A 111 -5.42 3.26 -5.66
N PHE A 112 -5.87 2.71 -4.52
CA PHE A 112 -4.96 2.06 -3.59
C PHE A 112 -5.64 0.94 -2.80
N GLY A 113 -4.83 0.18 -2.08
CA GLY A 113 -5.26 -0.80 -1.09
C GLY A 113 -4.19 -1.06 -0.04
N PHE A 114 -4.51 -1.92 0.91
CA PHE A 114 -3.64 -2.25 2.04
C PHE A 114 -3.52 -3.75 2.25
N VAL A 115 -2.35 -4.18 2.71
CA VAL A 115 -2.10 -5.45 3.37
C VAL A 115 -1.54 -5.13 4.75
N SER A 116 -2.44 -5.01 5.73
CA SER A 116 -2.09 -4.66 7.11
C SER A 116 -1.38 -5.81 7.82
N SER A 117 -0.13 -5.60 8.21
CA SER A 117 0.75 -6.63 8.81
C SER A 117 0.83 -6.58 10.34
N THR A 118 0.14 -5.63 10.98
CA THR A 118 0.04 -5.51 12.44
C THR A 118 -1.42 -5.59 12.85
N LEU A 119 -1.72 -6.23 13.99
CA LEU A 119 -3.10 -6.33 14.47
C LEU A 119 -3.77 -4.95 14.61
N LEU A 120 -3.05 -3.95 15.11
CA LEU A 120 -3.58 -2.59 15.25
C LEU A 120 -4.07 -2.05 13.90
N ALA A 121 -3.22 -2.03 12.87
CA ALA A 121 -3.60 -1.61 11.51
C ALA A 121 -4.63 -2.50 10.80
N GLN A 122 -4.96 -3.67 11.35
CA GLN A 122 -6.03 -4.53 10.82
C GLN A 122 -7.40 -4.16 11.39
N VAL A 123 -7.43 -3.46 12.54
CA VAL A 123 -8.65 -3.15 13.28
C VAL A 123 -8.85 -1.64 13.52
N ASP A 124 -7.88 -0.82 13.12
CA ASP A 124 -7.83 0.65 13.19
C ASP A 124 -7.19 1.18 11.89
#